data_AF-A0A0S2LMV5-F1
#
_entry.id   AF-A0A0S2LMV5-F1
#
_cell.length_a   1.000
_cell.length_b   1.000
_cell.length_c   1.000
_cell.angle_alpha   90.00
_cell.angle_beta   90.00
_cell.angle_gamma   90.00
#
_symmetry.space_group_name_H-M   'P 1'
#
loop_
_entity.id
_entity.type
_entity.pdbx_description
1 polymer ?
#
loop_
_entity_poly.entity_id
_entity_poly.type
_entity_poly.pdbx_seq_one_letter_code
_entity_poly.pdbx_strand_id
1 'polypeptide(L)' 'MFLTFYYYIYKEKKIKYMKVRASVSKICVNCRIIRRKGKIMVICTNPKHKQRQG' A
#
# COMPACT_ATOMS: atom_id res chain seq x y z
N MET A 1 17.91 25.74 5.41
CA MET A 1 18.58 25.00 4.32
C MET A 1 18.86 23.54 4.65
N PHE A 2 19.32 23.17 5.85
CA PHE A 2 19.52 21.75 6.22
C PHE A 2 18.21 20.99 6.52
N LEU A 3 17.30 21.58 7.29
CA LEU A 3 16.01 20.97 7.65
C LEU A 3 15.10 20.76 6.43
N THR A 4 15.11 21.68 5.48
CA THR A 4 14.33 21.61 4.24
C THR A 4 14.84 20.51 3.32
N PHE A 5 16.17 20.32 3.25
CA PHE A 5 16.79 19.21 2.53
C PHE A 5 16.49 17.86 3.17
N TYR A 6 16.54 17.78 4.51
CA TYR A 6 16.20 16.56 5.26
C TYR A 6 14.72 16.18 5.12
N TYR A 7 13.81 17.16 5.15
CA TYR A 7 12.37 16.96 4.91
C TYR A 7 12.09 16.47 3.49
N TYR A 8 12.82 17.00 2.49
CA TYR A 8 12.72 16.54 1.10
C TYR A 8 13.16 15.07 0.96
N ILE A 9 14.29 14.69 1.56
CA ILE A 9 14.79 13.30 1.60
C ILE A 9 13.79 12.36 2.32
N TYR A 10 13.14 12.80 3.40
CA TYR A 10 12.16 12.00 4.14
C TYR A 10 10.85 11.77 3.35
N LYS A 11 10.46 12.73 2.50
CA LYS A 11 9.26 12.66 1.66
C LYS A 11 9.37 11.60 0.55
N GLU A 12 10.56 11.41 -0.01
CA GLU A 12 10.86 10.42 -1.06
C GLU A 12 10.68 8.96 -0.59
N LYS A 13 11.03 8.63 0.67
CA LYS A 13 11.04 7.24 1.19
C LYS A 13 9.65 6.63 1.47
N LYS A 14 8.55 7.36 1.29
CA LYS A 14 7.18 6.88 1.60
C LYS A 14 6.58 6.05 0.46
N ILE A 15 7.37 5.19 -0.15
CA ILE A 15 6.94 4.31 -1.23
C ILE A 15 6.04 3.21 -0.64
N LYS A 16 4.83 3.12 -1.17
CA LYS A 16 3.71 2.32 -0.67
C LYS A 16 4.04 0.81 -0.71
N TYR A 17 4.33 0.20 0.44
CA TYR A 17 4.51 -1.26 0.55
C TYR A 17 3.22 -2.02 0.22
N MET A 18 3.28 -2.92 -0.77
CA MET A 18 2.20 -3.84 -1.14
C MET A 18 2.59 -5.26 -0.77
N LYS A 19 1.79 -5.93 0.06
CA LYS A 19 2.12 -7.26 0.60
C LYS A 19 1.56 -8.36 -0.29
N VAL A 20 2.38 -9.32 -0.70
CA VAL A 20 1.93 -10.49 -1.46
C VAL A 20 1.61 -11.62 -0.48
N ARG A 21 0.41 -12.21 -0.59
CA ARG A 21 -0.08 -13.30 0.26
C ARG A 21 -0.89 -14.29 -0.55
N ALA A 22 -0.95 -15.55 -0.12
CA ALA A 22 -1.81 -16.55 -0.75
C ALA A 22 -3.31 -16.25 -0.52
N SER A 23 -3.66 -15.72 0.65
CA SER A 23 -5.01 -15.29 1.01
C SER A 23 -5.09 -13.77 1.15
N VAL A 24 -6.21 -13.19 0.72
CA VAL A 24 -6.47 -11.75 0.78
C VAL A 24 -7.84 -11.49 1.40
N SER A 25 -7.84 -10.83 2.56
CA SER A 25 -9.05 -10.42 3.28
C SER A 25 -9.03 -8.91 3.56
N LYS A 26 -10.23 -8.35 3.80
CA LYS A 26 -10.39 -6.96 4.24
C LYS A 26 -10.01 -6.86 5.72
N ILE A 27 -9.16 -5.87 6.05
CA ILE A 27 -8.75 -5.58 7.44
C ILE A 27 -9.56 -4.42 8.02
N CYS A 28 -10.08 -3.55 7.17
CA CYS A 28 -10.71 -2.29 7.54
C CYS A 28 -11.99 -2.04 6.72
N VAL A 29 -12.88 -1.17 7.21
CA VAL A 29 -14.13 -0.80 6.50
C VAL A 29 -13.84 -0.17 5.12
N ASN A 30 -12.75 0.60 5.03
CA ASN A 30 -12.32 1.27 3.80
C ASN A 30 -11.56 0.35 2.83
N CYS A 31 -11.30 -0.90 3.20
CA CYS A 31 -10.51 -1.83 2.42
C CYS A 31 -11.40 -2.44 1.33
N ARG A 32 -11.03 -2.25 0.07
CA ARG A 32 -11.80 -2.74 -1.08
C ARG A 32 -11.04 -3.85 -1.79
N ILE A 33 -11.74 -4.95 -2.06
CA ILE A 33 -11.23 -6.05 -2.88
C ILE A 33 -11.50 -5.68 -4.34
N ILE A 34 -10.46 -5.71 -5.16
CA ILE A 34 -10.52 -5.41 -6.58
C ILE A 34 -9.87 -6.53 -7.38
N ARG A 35 -10.38 -6.77 -8.60
CA ARG A 35 -9.75 -7.64 -9.59
C ARG A 35 -9.15 -6.77 -10.68
N ARG A 36 -7.83 -6.79 -10.86
CA ARG A 36 -7.13 -6.08 -11.95
C ARG A 36 -6.01 -6.97 -12.49
N LYS A 37 -5.82 -7.00 -13.82
CA LYS A 37 -4.80 -7.83 -14.49
C LYS A 37 -4.86 -9.31 -14.07
N GLY A 38 -6.07 -9.86 -13.93
CA GLY A 38 -6.30 -11.25 -13.50
C GLY A 38 -5.96 -11.56 -12.02
N LYS A 39 -5.56 -10.57 -11.22
CA LYS A 39 -5.15 -10.76 -9.81
C LYS A 39 -6.12 -10.09 -8.85
N ILE A 40 -6.39 -10.74 -7.72
CA ILE A 40 -7.18 -10.18 -6.62
C ILE A 40 -6.24 -9.35 -5.72
N MET A 41 -6.64 -8.11 -5.44
CA MET A 41 -5.87 -7.17 -4.62
C MET A 41 -6.76 -6.43 -3.64
N VAL A 42 -6.19 -6.03 -2.50
CA VAL A 42 -6.84 -5.13 -1.53
C VAL A 42 -6.24 -3.74 -1.69
N ILE A 43 -7.09 -2.76 -1.98
CA ILE A 43 -6.73 -1.34 -1.96
C ILE A 43 -7.28 -0.70 -0.69
N CYS A 44 -6.46 0.14 -0.08
CA CYS A 44 -6.85 1.02 1.01
C CYS A 44 -6.09 2.35 0.88
N THR A 45 -6.64 3.40 1.48
CA THR A 45 -5.94 4.68 1.69
C THR A 45 -4.70 4.47 2.56
N ASN A 46 -4.79 3.61 3.58
CA ASN A 46 -3.64 3.19 4.39
C ASN A 46 -2.78 2.17 3.61
N PRO A 47 -1.49 2.45 3.32
CA PRO A 47 -0.61 1.54 2.59
C PRO A 47 -0.38 0.21 3.30
N LYS A 48 -0.47 0.14 4.65
CA LYS A 48 -0.23 -1.08 5.42
C LYS A 48 -1.19 -2.23 5.09
N HIS A 49 -2.38 -1.90 4.57
CA HIS A 49 -3.44 -2.85 4.25
C HIS A 49 -3.42 -3.30 2.77
N LYS A 50 -2.53 -2.76 1.94
CA LYS A 50 -2.45 -3.11 0.53
C LYS A 50 -1.91 -4.52 0.36
N GLN A 51 -2.66 -5.36 -0.33
CA GLN A 51 -2.35 -6.78 -0.47
C GLN A 51 -2.60 -7.28 -1.90
N ARG A 52 -1.88 -8.31 -2.33
CA ARG A 52 -2.02 -9.00 -3.62
C ARG A 52 -2.06 -10.51 -3.43
N GLN A 53 -2.99 -11.17 -4.10
CA GLN A 53 -3.03 -12.62 -4.19
C GLN A 53 -1.97 -13.14 -5.17
N GLY A 54 -1.18 -14.10 -4.71
CA GLY A 54 -0.17 -14.81 -5.52
C GLY A 54 1.20 -14.16 -5.52
#